data_AF-A0A522AI29-F1
#
_entry.id   AF-A0A522AI29-F1
#
_cell.length_a   1.000
_cell.length_b   1.000
_cell.length_c   1.000
_cell.angle_alpha   90.00
_cell.angle_beta   90.00
_cell.angle_gamma   90.00
#
_symmetry.space_group_name_H-M   'P 1'
#
loop_
_entity.id
_entity.type
_entity.pdbx_description
1 polymer ?
#
loop_
_entity_poly.entity_id
_entity_poly.type
_entity_poly.pdbx_seq_one_letter_code
_entity_poly.pdbx_strand_id
1 'polypeptide(L)'
;MNRALVISLIANGLLVLAAVQVFRAPARAVRASMQTDEPVNVAATVRVTNVIPGETSFVTNRFQWRQLESTNCDALVAKLRAVGCPERTIRDIVVGDAWREWNAFQHPEYDHQLFWLSGPRLVATQRKREAEEMKLKTEIAVTLRRLFGCEWSPELPRDPIKEDLVLGRLVIGDVTEEKFERVLGVVATASEAKEAMRQRLRLEEDCAALRSQRDESERKIRAQLSPAEFEEFRARVGLVELINHGEDLLELGISGARLREIALATTEVRPLGWGFLDLDDSESAEAKEAAEQAVKEVVRQHLGDDGFAQLEDSNYRSICKFAREHSLATETARKMNDVRKAASEEARRLREDKTLEKATREERLREVSASVSQAVNELLGKNLYAEFLQQNNNWVTNHASL
;
A
#
# COMPACT_ATOMS: atom_id res chain seq x y z
N MET A 1 -20.00 -38.37 31.85
CA MET A 1 -20.18 -37.90 30.46
C MET A 1 -19.89 -36.40 30.45
N ASN A 2 -18.81 -35.97 29.78
CA ASN A 2 -18.21 -34.65 30.00
C ASN A 2 -19.13 -33.51 29.55
N ARG A 3 -19.52 -32.64 30.49
CA ARG A 3 -20.36 -31.47 30.24
C ARG A 3 -19.82 -30.57 29.13
N ALA A 4 -18.49 -30.51 28.97
CA ALA A 4 -17.83 -29.79 27.89
C ALA A 4 -18.16 -30.33 26.48
N LEU A 5 -18.33 -31.65 26.35
CA LEU A 5 -18.61 -32.30 25.07
C LEU A 5 -20.06 -32.05 24.64
N VAL A 6 -20.98 -32.02 25.61
CA VAL A 6 -22.40 -31.65 25.38
C VAL A 6 -22.52 -30.19 24.96
N ILE A 7 -21.81 -29.28 25.62
CA ILE A 7 -21.81 -27.84 25.26
C ILE A 7 -21.25 -27.63 23.85
N SER A 8 -20.17 -28.32 23.49
CA SER A 8 -19.58 -28.25 22.14
C SER A 8 -20.53 -28.77 21.05
N LEU A 9 -21.24 -29.88 21.31
CA LEU A 9 -22.23 -30.42 20.37
C LEU A 9 -23.41 -29.47 20.17
N ILE A 10 -23.88 -28.82 21.23
CA ILE A 10 -24.97 -27.83 21.15
C ILE A 10 -24.51 -26.59 20.37
N ALA A 11 -23.32 -26.06 20.65
CA ALA A 11 -22.78 -24.89 19.97
C ALA A 11 -22.58 -25.14 18.46
N ASN A 12 -22.00 -26.29 18.10
CA ASN A 12 -21.83 -26.67 16.70
C ASN A 12 -23.18 -26.93 16.00
N GLY A 13 -24.15 -27.53 16.71
CA GLY A 13 -25.51 -27.71 16.18
C GLY A 13 -26.21 -26.37 15.87
N LEU A 14 -26.06 -25.38 16.75
CA LEU A 14 -26.61 -24.03 16.54
C LEU A 14 -25.95 -23.31 15.36
N LEU A 15 -24.63 -23.47 15.19
CA LEU A 15 -23.89 -22.89 14.05
C LEU A 15 -24.33 -23.48 12.71
N VAL A 16 -24.56 -24.80 12.64
CA VAL A 16 -25.07 -25.45 11.42
C VAL A 16 -26.49 -25.00 11.11
N LEU A 17 -27.35 -24.83 12.13
CA LEU A 17 -28.70 -24.32 11.97
C LEU A 17 -28.72 -22.87 11.46
N ALA A 18 -27.83 -22.02 11.99
CA ALA A 18 -27.67 -20.64 11.52
C ALA A 18 -27.18 -20.59 10.06
N ALA A 19 -26.20 -21.43 9.70
CA ALA A 19 -25.72 -21.52 8.32
C ALA A 19 -26.84 -21.94 7.35
N VAL A 20 -27.63 -22.97 7.70
CA VAL A 20 -28.76 -23.42 6.87
C VAL A 20 -29.84 -22.35 6.72
N GLN A 21 -30.08 -21.52 7.73
CA GLN A 21 -31.04 -20.41 7.62
C GLN A 21 -30.54 -19.29 6.70
N VAL A 22 -29.24 -18.98 6.70
CA VAL A 22 -28.63 -18.00 5.79
C VAL A 22 -28.69 -18.49 4.35
N PHE A 23 -28.43 -19.78 4.09
CA PHE A 23 -28.47 -20.35 2.74
C PHE A 23 -29.88 -20.65 2.23
N ARG A 24 -30.90 -20.66 3.10
CA ARG A 24 -32.32 -20.82 2.71
C ARG A 24 -33.08 -19.50 2.62
N ALA A 25 -32.49 -18.38 3.00
CA ALA A 25 -33.11 -17.08 2.81
C ALA A 25 -33.24 -16.78 1.30
N PRO A 26 -34.46 -16.65 0.74
CA PRO A 26 -34.61 -16.24 -0.64
C PRO A 26 -34.02 -14.83 -0.80
N ALA A 27 -33.26 -14.61 -1.87
CA ALA A 27 -32.68 -13.33 -2.19
C ALA A 27 -33.73 -12.22 -2.06
N ARG A 28 -33.54 -11.34 -1.08
CA ARG A 28 -34.40 -10.18 -0.87
C ARG A 28 -34.20 -9.28 -2.09
N ALA A 29 -35.15 -9.33 -3.02
CA ALA A 29 -35.18 -8.42 -4.15
C ALA A 29 -35.12 -6.99 -3.61
N VAL A 30 -34.02 -6.30 -3.93
CA VAL A 30 -33.88 -4.87 -3.68
C VAL A 30 -34.94 -4.18 -4.54
N ARG A 31 -36.06 -3.84 -3.92
CA ARG A 31 -37.13 -3.04 -4.51
C ARG A 31 -36.57 -1.62 -4.64
N ALA A 32 -36.22 -1.23 -5.86
CA ALA A 32 -35.95 0.17 -6.18
C ALA A 32 -37.22 0.98 -5.84
N SER A 33 -37.06 1.96 -4.96
CA SER A 33 -38.11 2.90 -4.61
C SER A 33 -38.35 3.83 -5.80
N MET A 34 -39.30 3.49 -6.67
CA MET A 34 -39.90 4.47 -7.58
C MET A 34 -40.83 5.37 -6.77
N GLN A 35 -40.40 6.62 -6.57
CA GLN A 35 -41.29 7.70 -6.14
C GLN A 35 -42.45 7.81 -7.13
N THR A 36 -43.65 7.78 -6.58
CA THR A 36 -44.91 7.98 -7.29
C THR A 36 -45.23 9.46 -7.24
N ASP A 37 -44.95 10.18 -8.32
CA ASP A 37 -45.54 11.50 -8.55
C ASP A 37 -46.94 11.34 -9.17
N GLU A 38 -47.85 12.20 -8.72
CA GLU A 38 -49.26 12.27 -9.09
C GLU A 38 -49.53 12.34 -10.61
N PRO A 39 -50.71 11.88 -11.07
CA PRO A 39 -51.07 11.94 -12.48
C PRO A 39 -51.37 13.39 -12.90
N VAL A 40 -50.43 14.01 -13.63
CA VAL A 40 -50.69 15.25 -14.37
C VAL A 40 -51.66 14.95 -15.52
N ASN A 41 -52.76 15.68 -15.51
CA ASN A 41 -53.82 15.66 -16.51
C ASN A 41 -53.30 16.21 -17.85
N VAL A 42 -53.06 15.36 -18.84
CA VAL A 42 -52.65 15.77 -20.19
C VAL A 42 -53.83 15.68 -21.14
N ALA A 43 -54.58 16.78 -21.24
CA ALA A 43 -55.43 17.08 -22.37
C ALA A 43 -54.65 17.96 -23.35
N ALA A 44 -54.32 17.42 -24.53
CA ALA A 44 -54.27 18.05 -25.86
C ALA A 44 -53.32 17.24 -26.76
N THR A 45 -53.89 16.44 -27.66
CA THR A 45 -53.18 15.83 -28.78
C THR A 45 -52.79 16.92 -29.78
N VAL A 46 -51.53 17.35 -29.73
CA VAL A 46 -50.92 18.09 -30.84
C VAL A 46 -50.56 17.09 -31.92
N ARG A 47 -51.30 17.10 -33.03
CA ARG A 47 -50.89 16.41 -34.27
C ARG A 47 -49.63 17.08 -34.80
N VAL A 48 -48.47 16.52 -34.47
CA VAL A 48 -47.24 16.76 -35.23
C VAL A 48 -47.34 15.95 -36.51
N THR A 49 -47.55 16.65 -37.63
CA THR A 49 -47.39 16.09 -38.96
C THR A 49 -45.92 15.75 -39.16
N ASN A 50 -45.58 14.45 -39.08
CA ASN A 50 -44.27 13.95 -39.51
C ASN A 50 -44.13 14.20 -41.02
N VAL A 51 -43.52 15.33 -41.38
CA VAL A 51 -42.87 15.47 -42.68
C VAL A 51 -41.61 14.61 -42.57
N ILE A 52 -41.71 13.36 -43.03
CA ILE A 52 -40.58 12.45 -43.17
C ILE A 52 -39.67 13.07 -44.24
N PRO A 53 -38.47 13.57 -43.91
CA PRO A 53 -37.49 13.91 -44.94
C PRO A 53 -37.13 12.61 -45.66
N GLY A 54 -37.09 12.66 -46.99
CA GLY A 54 -36.84 11.51 -47.84
C GLY A 54 -35.60 10.71 -47.40
N GLU A 55 -35.77 9.39 -47.42
CA GLU A 55 -34.74 8.35 -47.30
C GLU A 55 -33.38 8.82 -46.76
N THR A 56 -33.26 8.94 -45.44
CA THR A 56 -31.94 8.80 -44.81
C THR A 56 -31.50 7.35 -44.99
N SER A 57 -30.74 7.08 -46.04
CA SER A 57 -30.00 5.82 -46.18
C SER A 57 -28.99 5.75 -45.04
N PHE A 58 -29.25 4.93 -44.02
CA PHE A 58 -28.20 4.52 -43.09
C PHE A 58 -27.22 3.67 -43.89
N VAL A 59 -26.13 4.28 -44.35
CA VAL A 59 -24.95 3.51 -44.77
C VAL A 59 -24.35 2.94 -43.49
N THR A 60 -24.90 1.82 -43.03
CA THR A 60 -24.15 0.98 -42.10
C THR A 60 -22.99 0.45 -42.92
N ASN A 61 -21.79 1.01 -42.71
CA ASN A 61 -20.57 0.29 -43.02
C ASN A 61 -20.78 -1.12 -42.45
N ARG A 62 -20.78 -2.15 -43.31
CA ARG A 62 -20.95 -3.55 -42.90
C ARG A 62 -19.73 -3.95 -42.08
N PHE A 63 -19.71 -3.50 -40.83
CA PHE A 63 -18.67 -3.77 -39.88
C PHE A 63 -18.72 -5.26 -39.54
N GLN A 64 -17.61 -5.94 -39.75
CA GLN A 64 -17.44 -7.34 -39.39
C GLN A 64 -16.22 -7.44 -38.48
N TRP A 65 -16.34 -8.08 -37.32
CA TRP A 65 -15.25 -8.22 -36.35
C TRP A 65 -13.98 -8.83 -36.94
N ARG A 66 -14.12 -9.74 -37.92
CA ARG A 66 -13.00 -10.31 -38.69
C ARG A 66 -12.14 -9.27 -39.40
N GLN A 67 -12.68 -8.08 -39.69
CA GLN A 67 -11.92 -6.98 -40.30
C GLN A 67 -10.87 -6.42 -39.31
N LEU A 68 -11.16 -6.44 -38.01
CA LEU A 68 -10.25 -5.99 -36.94
C LEU A 68 -9.28 -7.09 -36.50
N GLU A 69 -9.66 -8.35 -36.57
CA GLU A 69 -8.81 -9.47 -36.18
C GLU A 69 -7.48 -9.46 -36.96
N SER A 70 -6.38 -9.54 -36.24
CA SER A 70 -5.05 -9.76 -36.80
C SER A 70 -4.18 -10.43 -35.76
N THR A 71 -3.37 -11.39 -36.19
CA THR A 71 -2.31 -11.99 -35.37
C THR A 71 -1.08 -11.10 -35.25
N ASN A 72 -0.97 -10.06 -36.09
CA ASN A 72 0.12 -9.10 -36.03
C ASN A 72 -0.34 -7.84 -35.27
N CYS A 73 0.35 -7.53 -34.16
CA CYS A 73 0.04 -6.37 -33.31
C CYS A 73 0.06 -5.03 -34.09
N ASP A 74 0.98 -4.82 -35.04
CA ASP A 74 1.04 -3.58 -35.81
C ASP A 74 -0.19 -3.40 -36.69
N ALA A 75 -0.63 -4.48 -37.34
CA ALA A 75 -1.80 -4.47 -38.19
C ALA A 75 -3.08 -4.32 -37.35
N LEU A 76 -3.16 -4.95 -36.18
CA LEU A 76 -4.26 -4.78 -35.24
C LEU A 76 -4.38 -3.32 -34.77
N VAL A 77 -3.27 -2.71 -34.33
CA VAL A 77 -3.23 -1.31 -33.89
C VAL A 77 -3.64 -0.36 -35.02
N ALA A 78 -3.12 -0.55 -36.24
CA ALA A 78 -3.47 0.28 -37.38
C ALA A 78 -4.97 0.21 -37.72
N LYS A 79 -5.56 -1.00 -37.68
CA LYS A 79 -6.99 -1.22 -37.91
C LYS A 79 -7.84 -0.58 -36.82
N LEU A 80 -7.46 -0.72 -35.55
CA LEU A 80 -8.19 -0.12 -34.43
C LEU A 80 -8.16 1.41 -34.49
N ARG A 81 -7.01 2.00 -34.82
CA ARG A 81 -6.89 3.46 -35.06
C ARG A 81 -7.74 3.92 -36.24
N ALA A 82 -7.78 3.15 -37.33
CA ALA A 82 -8.58 3.47 -38.52
C ALA A 82 -10.10 3.51 -38.23
N VAL A 83 -10.57 2.72 -37.26
CA VAL A 83 -11.98 2.73 -36.80
C VAL A 83 -12.25 3.84 -35.77
N GLY A 84 -11.23 4.60 -35.36
CA GLY A 84 -11.36 5.68 -34.38
C GLY A 84 -11.41 5.20 -32.93
N CYS A 85 -10.83 4.02 -32.64
CA CYS A 85 -10.73 3.52 -31.28
C CYS A 85 -9.81 4.44 -30.44
N PRO A 86 -10.21 4.84 -29.22
CA PRO A 86 -9.34 5.63 -28.34
C PRO A 86 -8.02 4.90 -28.05
N GLU A 87 -6.90 5.63 -28.04
CA GLU A 87 -5.57 5.03 -27.89
C GLU A 87 -5.42 4.21 -26.60
N ARG A 88 -6.08 4.62 -25.52
CA ARG A 88 -6.15 3.86 -24.26
C ARG A 88 -6.75 2.46 -24.48
N THR A 89 -7.89 2.39 -25.18
CA THR A 89 -8.56 1.11 -25.45
C THR A 89 -7.71 0.22 -26.36
N ILE A 90 -7.01 0.80 -27.34
CA ILE A 90 -6.08 0.06 -28.19
C ILE A 90 -4.97 -0.57 -27.34
N ARG A 91 -4.38 0.20 -26.43
CA ARG A 91 -3.37 -0.29 -25.49
C ARG A 91 -3.92 -1.41 -24.60
N ASP A 92 -5.07 -1.22 -23.98
CA ASP A 92 -5.68 -2.20 -23.06
C ASP A 92 -5.93 -3.54 -23.75
N ILE A 93 -6.34 -3.51 -25.03
CA ILE A 93 -6.53 -4.70 -25.85
C ILE A 93 -5.17 -5.39 -26.10
N VAL A 94 -4.18 -4.67 -26.62
CA VAL A 94 -2.87 -5.27 -26.98
C VAL A 94 -2.12 -5.78 -25.75
N VAL A 95 -2.13 -5.04 -24.65
CA VAL A 95 -1.56 -5.48 -23.37
C VAL A 95 -2.32 -6.70 -22.83
N GLY A 96 -3.65 -6.72 -22.97
CA GLY A 96 -4.46 -7.88 -22.65
C GLY A 96 -4.10 -9.13 -23.46
N ASP A 97 -3.80 -8.96 -24.75
CA ASP A 97 -3.39 -10.04 -25.64
C ASP A 97 -2.02 -10.60 -25.25
N ALA A 98 -1.05 -9.73 -25.00
CA ALA A 98 0.26 -10.10 -24.48
C ALA A 98 0.17 -10.89 -23.17
N TRP A 99 -0.72 -10.47 -22.26
CA TRP A 99 -0.98 -11.20 -21.02
C TRP A 99 -1.62 -12.57 -21.24
N ARG A 100 -2.54 -12.69 -22.20
CA ARG A 100 -3.13 -13.99 -22.54
C ARG A 100 -2.08 -14.94 -23.10
N GLU A 101 -1.20 -14.45 -23.97
CA GLU A 101 -0.07 -15.23 -24.51
C GLU A 101 0.89 -15.67 -23.40
N TRP A 102 1.28 -14.74 -22.52
CA TRP A 102 2.13 -15.05 -21.36
C TRP A 102 1.49 -16.08 -20.42
N ASN A 103 0.23 -15.89 -20.04
CA ASN A 103 -0.47 -16.80 -19.14
C ASN A 103 -0.67 -18.20 -19.75
N ALA A 104 -0.91 -18.28 -21.07
CA ALA A 104 -0.99 -19.55 -21.78
C ALA A 104 0.35 -20.30 -21.77
N PHE A 105 1.47 -19.58 -21.84
CA PHE A 105 2.81 -20.17 -21.71
C PHE A 105 3.09 -20.65 -20.26
N GLN A 106 2.71 -19.87 -19.26
CA GLN A 106 2.96 -20.19 -17.85
C GLN A 106 2.10 -21.35 -17.33
N HIS A 107 0.85 -21.44 -17.78
CA HIS A 107 -0.11 -22.44 -17.34
C HIS A 107 -0.58 -23.29 -18.53
N PRO A 108 0.28 -24.15 -19.11
CA PRO A 108 -0.16 -25.08 -20.12
C PRO A 108 -1.22 -26.01 -19.50
N GLU A 109 -2.31 -26.26 -20.22
CA GLU A 109 -3.43 -27.11 -19.75
C GLU A 109 -2.96 -28.51 -19.32
N TYR A 110 -1.79 -28.96 -19.80
CA TYR A 110 -1.10 -30.17 -19.36
C TYR A 110 0.42 -30.00 -19.40
N ASP A 111 1.06 -29.80 -18.26
CA ASP A 111 2.53 -29.93 -18.14
C ASP A 111 2.89 -31.42 -18.05
N HIS A 112 3.15 -32.04 -19.20
CA HIS A 112 3.59 -33.44 -19.28
C HIS A 112 5.07 -33.62 -18.93
N GLN A 113 5.66 -32.79 -18.07
CA GLN A 113 6.91 -33.16 -17.43
C GLN A 113 6.68 -34.45 -16.65
N LEU A 114 7.15 -35.54 -17.24
CA LEU A 114 7.04 -36.86 -16.67
C LEU A 114 7.75 -36.83 -15.32
N PHE A 115 7.05 -37.13 -14.22
CA PHE A 115 7.62 -37.05 -12.87
C PHE A 115 8.86 -37.96 -12.67
N TRP A 116 9.06 -38.92 -13.57
CA TRP A 116 10.22 -39.83 -13.61
C TRP A 116 11.40 -39.32 -14.45
N LEU A 117 11.27 -38.16 -15.12
CA LEU A 117 12.37 -37.55 -15.86
C LEU A 117 13.40 -37.00 -14.88
N SER A 118 14.62 -37.54 -14.87
CA SER A 118 15.67 -37.16 -13.93
C SER A 118 17.00 -36.89 -14.64
N GLY A 119 17.92 -36.22 -13.92
CA GLY A 119 19.28 -35.98 -14.37
C GLY A 119 19.40 -35.01 -15.56
N PRO A 120 20.35 -35.23 -16.49
CA PRO A 120 20.65 -34.27 -17.57
C PRO A 120 19.49 -33.94 -18.50
N ARG A 121 18.52 -34.86 -18.67
CA ARG A 121 17.35 -34.64 -19.51
C ARG A 121 16.38 -33.64 -18.90
N LEU A 122 16.16 -33.70 -17.59
CA LEU A 122 15.34 -32.72 -16.86
C LEU A 122 15.97 -31.33 -16.96
N VAL A 123 17.27 -31.23 -16.71
CA VAL A 123 18.02 -29.97 -16.82
C VAL A 123 17.95 -29.39 -18.23
N ALA A 124 18.09 -30.22 -19.27
CA ALA A 124 17.98 -29.76 -20.65
C ALA A 124 16.56 -29.27 -21.00
N THR A 125 15.52 -29.94 -20.52
CA THR A 125 14.12 -29.51 -20.70
C THR A 125 13.84 -28.19 -19.96
N GLN A 126 14.31 -28.06 -18.72
CA GLN A 126 14.20 -26.82 -17.93
C GLN A 126 14.89 -25.64 -18.63
N ARG A 127 16.15 -25.82 -19.04
CA ARG A 127 16.89 -24.78 -19.78
C ARG A 127 16.22 -24.35 -21.08
N LYS A 128 15.62 -25.30 -21.81
CA LYS A 128 14.85 -24.97 -23.02
C LYS A 128 13.61 -24.14 -22.69
N ARG A 129 12.86 -24.53 -21.66
CA ARG A 129 11.69 -23.80 -21.19
C ARG A 129 12.06 -22.39 -20.72
N GLU A 130 13.12 -22.26 -19.91
CA GLU A 130 13.66 -20.96 -19.47
C GLU A 130 14.07 -20.09 -20.68
N ALA A 131 14.71 -20.66 -21.71
CA ALA A 131 15.08 -19.93 -22.91
C ALA A 131 13.86 -19.48 -23.74
N GLU A 132 12.84 -20.34 -23.87
CA GLU A 132 11.59 -20.01 -24.55
C GLU A 132 10.82 -18.92 -23.79
N GLU A 133 10.78 -19.00 -22.47
CA GLU A 133 10.20 -18.01 -21.58
C GLU A 133 10.87 -16.64 -21.75
N MET A 134 12.20 -16.60 -21.67
CA MET A 134 12.97 -15.37 -21.85
C MET A 134 12.79 -14.77 -23.24
N LYS A 135 12.68 -15.62 -24.27
CA LYS A 135 12.42 -15.17 -25.65
C LYS A 135 11.04 -14.53 -25.75
N LEU A 136 9.98 -15.21 -25.28
CA LEU A 136 8.61 -14.69 -25.31
C LEU A 136 8.51 -13.36 -24.55
N LYS A 137 9.10 -13.31 -23.34
CA LYS A 137 9.15 -12.09 -22.52
C LYS A 137 9.78 -10.93 -23.28
N THR A 138 10.92 -11.19 -23.94
CA THR A 138 11.64 -10.17 -24.72
C THR A 138 10.82 -9.70 -25.92
N GLU A 139 10.17 -10.62 -26.64
CA GLU A 139 9.34 -10.30 -27.81
C GLU A 139 8.14 -9.42 -27.43
N ILE A 140 7.46 -9.74 -26.33
CA ILE A 140 6.36 -8.93 -25.80
C ILE A 140 6.86 -7.54 -25.38
N ALA A 141 7.94 -7.48 -24.59
CA ALA A 141 8.49 -6.21 -24.09
C ALA A 141 8.93 -5.28 -25.23
N VAL A 142 9.61 -5.82 -26.25
CA VAL A 142 10.02 -5.04 -27.44
C VAL A 142 8.80 -4.54 -28.22
N THR A 143 7.79 -5.38 -28.38
CA THR A 143 6.56 -5.03 -29.12
C THR A 143 5.80 -3.91 -28.41
N LEU A 144 5.57 -4.03 -27.11
CA LEU A 144 4.84 -3.01 -26.32
C LEU A 144 5.63 -1.70 -26.21
N ARG A 145 6.95 -1.78 -26.01
CA ARG A 145 7.82 -0.60 -26.00
C ARG A 145 7.80 0.14 -27.33
N ARG A 146 7.83 -0.58 -28.46
CA ARG A 146 7.76 0.02 -29.81
C ARG A 146 6.41 0.67 -30.07
N LEU A 147 5.32 0.03 -29.66
CA LEU A 147 3.96 0.50 -29.96
C LEU A 147 3.49 1.65 -29.07
N PHE A 148 3.82 1.60 -27.77
CA PHE A 148 3.25 2.49 -26.75
C PHE A 148 4.30 3.20 -25.88
N GLY A 149 5.59 2.87 -26.03
CA GLY A 149 6.65 3.47 -25.22
C GLY A 149 6.63 3.07 -23.74
N CYS A 150 5.85 2.04 -23.38
CA CYS A 150 5.82 1.50 -22.02
C CYS A 150 6.80 0.33 -21.87
N GLU A 151 7.40 0.23 -20.68
CA GLU A 151 8.11 -0.98 -20.29
C GLU A 151 7.08 -2.01 -19.79
N TRP A 152 7.19 -3.26 -20.26
CA TRP A 152 6.30 -4.34 -19.84
C TRP A 152 7.08 -5.33 -18.99
N SER A 153 6.44 -5.76 -17.90
CA SER A 153 6.92 -6.82 -17.02
C SER A 153 5.74 -7.72 -16.62
N PRO A 154 5.92 -9.04 -16.59
CA PRO A 154 4.95 -9.99 -16.04
C PRO A 154 4.75 -9.85 -14.53
N GLU A 155 5.57 -9.11 -13.81
CA GLU A 155 5.33 -8.82 -12.38
C GLU A 155 4.26 -7.73 -12.19
N LEU A 156 3.89 -6.98 -13.24
CA LEU A 156 2.89 -5.92 -13.14
C LEU A 156 1.50 -6.48 -12.80
N PRO A 157 0.90 -6.12 -11.66
CA PRO A 157 -0.45 -6.54 -11.35
C PRO A 157 -1.45 -5.87 -12.30
N ARG A 158 -2.31 -6.64 -12.99
CA ARG A 158 -3.41 -6.11 -13.82
C ARG A 158 -4.71 -5.90 -13.05
N ASP A 159 -4.85 -6.57 -11.90
CA ASP A 159 -6.06 -6.45 -11.09
C ASP A 159 -6.03 -5.11 -10.34
N PRO A 160 -6.99 -4.20 -10.59
CA PRO A 160 -7.03 -2.89 -9.99
C PRO A 160 -7.19 -2.91 -8.46
N ILE A 161 -7.57 -4.05 -7.87
CA ILE A 161 -7.80 -4.22 -6.44
C ILE A 161 -6.58 -4.82 -5.73
N LYS A 162 -5.52 -5.22 -6.46
CA LYS A 162 -4.28 -5.70 -5.83
C LYS A 162 -3.59 -4.58 -5.05
N GLU A 163 -3.17 -4.92 -3.84
CA GLU A 163 -2.54 -4.01 -2.86
C GLU A 163 -1.37 -3.23 -3.46
N ASP A 164 -0.51 -3.89 -4.25
CA ASP A 164 0.64 -3.28 -4.92
C ASP A 164 0.24 -2.15 -5.89
N LEU A 165 -0.90 -2.28 -6.58
CA LEU A 165 -1.37 -1.25 -7.51
C LEU A 165 -1.96 -0.04 -6.75
N VAL A 166 -2.62 -0.30 -5.62
CA VAL A 166 -3.14 0.75 -4.73
C VAL A 166 -2.00 1.55 -4.12
N LEU A 167 -0.97 0.86 -3.62
CA LEU A 167 0.25 1.49 -3.09
C LEU A 167 1.02 2.23 -4.19
N GLY A 168 1.12 1.64 -5.39
CA GLY A 168 1.69 2.32 -6.55
C GLY A 168 0.98 3.63 -6.86
N ARG A 169 -0.36 3.66 -6.88
CA ARG A 169 -1.14 4.88 -7.13
C ARG A 169 -0.99 5.91 -6.01
N LEU A 170 -0.93 5.44 -4.76
CA LEU A 170 -0.66 6.30 -3.62
C LEU A 170 0.67 7.03 -3.82
N VAL A 171 1.73 6.30 -4.16
CA VAL A 171 3.10 6.82 -4.21
C VAL A 171 3.38 7.63 -5.48
N ILE A 172 2.94 7.18 -6.65
CA ILE A 172 3.13 7.90 -7.93
C ILE A 172 2.32 9.21 -7.96
N GLY A 173 1.19 9.24 -7.24
CA GLY A 173 0.39 10.46 -7.08
C GLY A 173 -0.62 10.69 -8.20
N ASP A 174 -1.13 11.91 -8.28
CA ASP A 174 -2.16 12.31 -9.24
C ASP A 174 -1.54 12.56 -10.62
N VAL A 175 -1.38 11.49 -11.39
CA VAL A 175 -0.86 11.51 -12.74
C VAL A 175 -1.86 10.88 -13.71
N THR A 176 -1.75 11.21 -14.99
CA THR A 176 -2.52 10.52 -16.04
C THR A 176 -2.23 9.02 -16.01
N GLU A 177 -3.23 8.19 -16.32
CA GLU A 177 -3.09 6.73 -16.37
C GLU A 177 -1.87 6.27 -17.20
N GLU A 178 -1.60 6.96 -18.31
CA GLU A 178 -0.46 6.65 -19.16
C GLU A 178 0.89 6.86 -18.46
N LYS A 179 1.05 7.95 -17.69
CA LYS A 179 2.27 8.20 -16.91
C LYS A 179 2.39 7.18 -15.78
N PHE A 180 1.29 6.87 -15.10
CA PHE A 180 1.25 5.86 -14.05
C PHE A 180 1.78 4.52 -14.55
N GLU A 181 1.26 4.02 -15.67
CA GLU A 181 1.71 2.77 -16.29
C GLU A 181 3.18 2.82 -16.71
N ARG A 182 3.66 3.94 -17.28
CA ARG A 182 5.06 4.08 -17.67
C ARG A 182 6.01 4.04 -16.47
N VAL A 183 5.67 4.73 -15.37
CA VAL A 183 6.47 4.71 -14.14
C VAL A 183 6.43 3.34 -13.49
N LEU A 184 5.25 2.73 -13.36
CA LEU A 184 5.09 1.40 -12.78
C LEU A 184 5.86 0.34 -13.59
N GLY A 185 5.83 0.44 -14.92
CA GLY A 185 6.61 -0.42 -15.82
C GLY A 185 8.11 -0.35 -15.57
N VAL A 186 8.66 0.86 -15.36
CA VAL A 186 10.08 1.06 -15.03
C VAL A 186 10.44 0.44 -13.68
N VAL A 187 9.58 0.58 -12.67
CA VAL A 187 9.80 -0.04 -11.36
C VAL A 187 9.79 -1.56 -11.48
N ALA A 188 8.81 -2.14 -12.17
CA ALA A 188 8.70 -3.59 -12.30
C ALA A 188 9.86 -4.21 -13.10
N THR A 189 10.31 -3.59 -14.20
CA THR A 189 11.48 -4.10 -14.94
C THR A 189 12.77 -4.00 -14.13
N ALA A 190 12.91 -2.96 -13.31
CA ALA A 190 14.05 -2.81 -12.41
C ALA A 190 14.04 -3.88 -11.31
N SER A 191 12.90 -4.16 -10.69
CA SER A 191 12.76 -5.23 -9.68
C SER A 191 13.13 -6.60 -10.25
N GLU A 192 12.64 -6.93 -11.45
CA GLU A 192 12.98 -8.18 -12.14
C GLU A 192 14.48 -8.30 -12.43
N ALA A 193 15.08 -7.23 -12.95
CA ALA A 193 16.50 -7.22 -13.27
C ALA A 193 17.36 -7.34 -12.00
N LYS A 194 16.93 -6.75 -10.89
CA LYS A 194 17.56 -6.94 -9.56
C LYS A 194 17.49 -8.41 -9.13
N GLU A 195 16.31 -9.04 -9.19
CA GLU A 195 16.15 -10.43 -8.77
C GLU A 195 16.96 -11.40 -9.64
N ALA A 196 17.06 -11.13 -10.95
CA ALA A 196 17.94 -11.89 -11.85
C ALA A 196 19.43 -11.77 -11.49
N MET A 197 19.88 -10.62 -10.96
CA MET A 197 21.24 -10.44 -10.45
C MET A 197 21.43 -11.11 -9.09
N ARG A 198 20.41 -11.13 -8.23
CA ARG A 198 20.44 -11.74 -6.89
C ARG A 198 20.75 -13.24 -6.92
N GLN A 199 20.38 -13.92 -8.01
CA GLN A 199 20.66 -15.34 -8.22
C GLN A 199 22.15 -15.64 -8.51
N ARG A 200 22.97 -14.60 -8.70
CA ARG A 200 24.43 -14.70 -8.93
C ARG A 200 25.20 -14.58 -7.61
N LEU A 201 26.45 -15.03 -7.61
CA LEU A 201 27.37 -14.77 -6.49
C LEU A 201 27.58 -13.26 -6.38
N ARG A 202 27.38 -12.67 -5.19
CA ARG A 202 27.52 -11.21 -5.00
C ARG A 202 28.99 -10.78 -5.05
N LEU A 203 29.45 -10.33 -6.21
CA LEU A 203 30.74 -9.68 -6.38
C LEU A 203 30.58 -8.14 -6.27
N GLU A 204 31.69 -7.45 -6.08
CA GLU A 204 31.70 -5.97 -6.04
C GLU A 204 31.20 -5.36 -7.37
N GLU A 205 31.49 -6.03 -8.49
CA GLU A 205 30.97 -5.67 -9.82
C GLU A 205 29.45 -5.78 -9.89
N ASP A 206 28.84 -6.80 -9.29
CA ASP A 206 27.38 -6.96 -9.25
C ASP A 206 26.74 -5.87 -8.39
N CYS A 207 27.36 -5.52 -7.26
CA CYS A 207 26.92 -4.40 -6.43
C CYS A 207 26.97 -3.06 -7.19
N ALA A 208 28.03 -2.82 -7.96
CA ALA A 208 28.13 -1.61 -8.80
C ALA A 208 27.08 -1.61 -9.92
N ALA A 209 26.80 -2.77 -10.52
CA ALA A 209 25.76 -2.92 -11.55
C ALA A 209 24.36 -2.61 -11.00
N LEU A 210 24.02 -3.10 -9.80
CA LEU A 210 22.76 -2.81 -9.13
C LEU A 210 22.56 -1.31 -8.88
N ARG A 211 23.59 -0.61 -8.39
CA ARG A 211 23.54 0.85 -8.19
C ARG A 211 23.35 1.61 -9.50
N SER A 212 24.06 1.22 -10.55
CA SER A 212 23.92 1.83 -11.88
C SER A 212 22.50 1.63 -12.43
N GLN A 213 21.94 0.43 -12.25
CA GLN A 213 20.58 0.11 -12.67
C GLN A 213 19.53 0.92 -11.90
N ARG A 214 19.71 1.09 -10.59
CA ARG A 214 18.88 1.98 -9.77
C ARG A 214 18.89 3.41 -10.30
N ASP A 215 20.08 3.96 -10.56
CA ASP A 215 20.25 5.33 -11.07
C ASP A 215 19.67 5.51 -12.48
N GLU A 216 19.74 4.47 -13.32
CA GLU A 216 19.04 4.46 -14.60
C GLU A 216 17.51 4.45 -14.42
N SER A 217 17.00 3.63 -13.50
CA SER A 217 15.57 3.52 -13.22
C SER A 217 15.00 4.83 -12.69
N GLU A 218 15.69 5.49 -11.75
CA GLU A 218 15.30 6.81 -11.27
C GLU A 218 15.29 7.86 -12.40
N ARG A 219 16.31 7.88 -13.26
CA ARG A 219 16.34 8.78 -14.43
C ARG A 219 15.17 8.54 -15.38
N LYS A 220 14.82 7.27 -15.63
CA LYS A 220 13.66 6.92 -16.46
C LYS A 220 12.36 7.39 -15.81
N ILE A 221 12.17 7.17 -14.51
CA ILE A 221 10.99 7.65 -13.77
C ILE A 221 10.88 9.18 -13.88
N ARG A 222 11.99 9.90 -13.63
CA ARG A 222 12.05 11.36 -13.74
C ARG A 222 11.75 11.87 -15.15
N ALA A 223 12.07 11.12 -16.19
CA ALA A 223 11.73 11.49 -17.57
C ALA A 223 10.23 11.34 -17.91
N GLN A 224 9.48 10.54 -17.14
CA GLN A 224 8.03 10.36 -17.34
C GLN A 224 7.18 11.39 -16.58
N LEU A 225 7.75 11.99 -15.55
CA LEU A 225 7.08 12.92 -14.64
C LEU A 225 7.59 14.34 -14.88
N SER A 226 6.70 15.32 -14.74
CA SER A 226 7.10 16.73 -14.65
C SER A 226 7.91 16.96 -13.37
N PRO A 227 8.68 18.06 -13.26
CA PRO A 227 9.46 18.34 -12.05
C PRO A 227 8.62 18.33 -10.77
N ALA A 228 7.40 18.88 -10.80
CA ALA A 228 6.50 18.89 -9.65
C ALA A 228 5.93 17.50 -9.32
N GLU A 229 5.55 16.71 -10.34
CA GLU A 229 5.08 15.33 -10.15
C GLU A 229 6.21 14.44 -9.58
N PHE A 230 7.45 14.62 -10.03
CA PHE A 230 8.59 13.86 -9.53
C PHE A 230 8.93 14.23 -8.07
N GLU A 231 8.89 15.51 -7.72
CA GLU A 231 9.06 15.95 -6.33
C GLU A 231 7.97 15.39 -5.42
N GLU A 232 6.71 15.38 -5.88
CA GLU A 232 5.61 14.74 -5.17
C GLU A 232 5.85 13.25 -4.98
N PHE A 233 6.24 12.53 -6.04
CA PHE A 233 6.60 11.12 -5.98
C PHE A 233 7.68 10.86 -4.93
N ARG A 234 8.75 11.65 -4.92
CA ARG A 234 9.82 11.55 -3.91
C ARG A 234 9.28 11.75 -2.50
N ALA A 235 8.49 12.79 -2.27
CA ALA A 235 7.90 13.07 -0.97
C ALA A 235 7.03 11.89 -0.48
N ARG A 236 6.27 11.25 -1.38
CA ARG A 236 5.43 10.11 -1.01
C ARG A 236 6.21 8.83 -0.76
N VAL A 237 7.26 8.56 -1.53
CA VAL A 237 8.21 7.46 -1.24
C VAL A 237 8.83 7.68 0.14
N GLY A 238 9.34 8.88 0.43
CA GLY A 238 9.92 9.21 1.73
C GLY A 238 8.93 9.08 2.88
N LEU A 239 7.66 9.43 2.67
CA LEU A 239 6.62 9.24 3.69
C LEU A 239 6.37 7.76 3.98
N VAL A 240 6.30 6.92 2.94
CA VAL A 240 6.12 5.47 3.12
C VAL A 240 7.32 4.86 3.82
N GLU A 241 8.54 5.30 3.50
CA GLU A 241 9.75 4.91 4.24
C GLU A 241 9.60 5.22 5.73
N LEU A 242 9.28 6.46 6.09
CA LEU A 242 9.13 6.86 7.50
C LEU A 242 8.11 5.99 8.25
N ILE A 243 6.96 5.70 7.63
CA ILE A 243 5.92 4.85 8.22
C ILE A 243 6.43 3.41 8.41
N ASN A 244 7.11 2.84 7.41
CA ASN A 244 7.63 1.46 7.47
C ASN A 244 8.70 1.29 8.55
N HIS A 245 9.46 2.34 8.87
CA HIS A 245 10.47 2.34 9.93
C HIS A 245 9.91 2.68 11.31
N GLY A 246 8.58 2.76 11.46
CA GLY A 246 7.91 2.97 12.74
C GLY A 246 7.98 4.41 13.24
N GLU A 247 8.28 5.37 12.36
CA GLU A 247 8.18 6.78 12.67
C GLU A 247 6.69 7.19 12.61
N ASP A 248 6.00 7.04 13.75
CA ASP A 248 4.59 7.41 13.93
C ASP A 248 4.37 8.94 13.92
N LEU A 249 4.94 9.64 12.94
CA LEU A 249 4.92 11.09 12.80
C LEU A 249 3.49 11.67 12.77
N LEU A 250 2.54 10.89 12.26
CA LEU A 250 1.12 11.26 12.26
C LEU A 250 0.56 11.44 13.67
N GLU A 251 1.16 10.82 14.69
CA GLU A 251 0.74 10.92 16.11
C GLU A 251 1.13 12.23 16.78
N LEU A 252 2.15 12.90 16.23
CA LEU A 252 2.63 14.17 16.75
C LEU A 252 1.75 15.35 16.30
N GLY A 253 0.73 15.12 15.48
CA GLY A 253 -0.14 16.18 14.95
C GLY A 253 0.59 17.17 14.05
N ILE A 254 1.63 16.70 13.36
CA ILE A 254 2.45 17.51 12.46
C ILE A 254 1.61 17.93 11.25
N SER A 255 1.74 19.19 10.82
CA SER A 255 1.08 19.69 9.61
C SER A 255 1.56 18.93 8.36
N GLY A 256 0.68 18.73 7.38
CA GLY A 256 1.06 18.06 6.12
C GLY A 256 2.25 18.70 5.39
N ALA A 257 2.41 20.02 5.46
CA ALA A 257 3.56 20.73 4.86
C ALA A 257 4.89 20.31 5.50
N ARG A 258 4.96 20.31 6.83
CA ARG A 258 6.15 19.87 7.57
C ARG A 258 6.44 18.38 7.39
N LEU A 259 5.40 17.54 7.30
CA LEU A 259 5.57 16.12 7.00
C LEU A 259 6.19 15.90 5.61
N ARG A 260 5.75 16.68 4.61
CA ARG A 260 6.32 16.67 3.26
C ARG A 260 7.80 17.06 3.27
N GLU A 261 8.17 18.10 4.02
CA GLU A 261 9.57 18.54 4.15
C GLU A 261 10.45 17.43 4.74
N ILE A 262 10.01 16.80 5.83
CA ILE A 262 10.73 15.67 6.44
C ILE A 262 10.89 14.54 5.44
N ALA A 263 9.81 14.15 4.75
CA ALA A 263 9.84 13.06 3.78
C ALA A 263 10.77 13.34 2.60
N LEU A 264 10.81 14.57 2.08
CA LEU A 264 11.77 14.95 1.04
C LEU A 264 13.21 14.85 1.54
N ALA A 265 13.49 15.38 2.73
CA ALA A 265 14.82 15.31 3.35
C ALA A 265 15.25 13.85 3.62
N THR A 266 14.32 12.97 3.99
CA THR A 266 14.57 11.52 4.09
C THR A 266 15.06 10.95 2.76
N THR A 267 14.48 11.34 1.63
CA THR A 267 14.92 10.86 0.30
C THR A 267 16.25 11.42 -0.20
N GLU A 268 16.85 12.39 0.50
CA GLU A 268 18.21 12.88 0.21
C GLU A 268 19.28 12.03 0.90
N VAL A 269 18.99 11.53 2.10
CA VAL A 269 19.90 10.65 2.86
C VAL A 269 19.68 9.16 2.57
N ARG A 270 18.51 8.81 2.04
CA ARG A 270 18.13 7.47 1.61
C ARG A 270 17.62 7.51 0.16
N PRO A 271 18.41 7.00 -0.81
CA PRO A 271 17.99 6.97 -2.21
C PRO A 271 16.66 6.25 -2.41
N LEU A 272 15.87 6.66 -3.39
CA LEU A 272 14.53 6.11 -3.65
C LEU A 272 14.52 4.59 -3.89
N GLY A 273 15.60 4.06 -4.43
CA GLY A 273 15.74 2.63 -4.69
C GLY A 273 15.94 1.76 -3.46
N TRP A 274 16.05 2.33 -2.27
CA TRP A 274 16.14 1.61 -1.01
C TRP A 274 14.78 1.50 -0.33
N GLY A 275 14.60 0.45 0.47
CA GLY A 275 13.37 0.23 1.24
C GLY A 275 12.17 -0.10 0.35
N PHE A 276 11.23 0.84 0.21
CA PHE A 276 9.90 0.63 -0.37
C PHE A 276 9.93 0.29 -1.85
N LEU A 277 10.72 1.01 -2.67
CA LEU A 277 10.82 0.67 -4.09
C LEU A 277 11.72 -0.56 -4.32
N ASP A 278 12.58 -0.89 -3.36
CA ASP A 278 13.46 -2.07 -3.36
C ASP A 278 14.13 -2.31 -4.73
N LEU A 279 14.77 -1.29 -5.30
CA LEU A 279 15.42 -1.35 -6.62
C LEU A 279 16.91 -1.76 -6.54
N ASP A 280 17.51 -1.65 -5.35
CA ASP A 280 18.91 -1.92 -5.09
C ASP A 280 19.10 -2.44 -3.66
N ASP A 281 19.61 -3.66 -3.53
CA ASP A 281 19.92 -4.29 -2.24
C ASP A 281 21.44 -4.41 -1.98
N SER A 282 22.29 -3.81 -2.83
CA SER A 282 23.77 -3.90 -2.82
C SER A 282 24.46 -3.19 -1.65
N GLU A 283 23.66 -2.61 -0.76
CA GLU A 283 24.06 -1.88 0.42
C GLU A 283 24.59 -2.82 1.51
N SER A 284 25.73 -2.45 2.10
CA SER A 284 26.29 -3.16 3.25
C SER A 284 25.46 -2.89 4.51
N ALA A 285 25.59 -3.73 5.53
CA ALA A 285 24.91 -3.53 6.80
C ALA A 285 25.28 -2.17 7.43
N GLU A 286 26.54 -1.76 7.32
CA GLU A 286 27.03 -0.47 7.81
C GLU A 286 26.41 0.71 7.06
N ALA A 287 26.21 0.58 5.73
CA ALA A 287 25.55 1.63 4.94
C ALA A 287 24.08 1.77 5.31
N LYS A 288 23.38 0.65 5.57
CA LYS A 288 22.00 0.65 6.05
C LYS A 288 21.87 1.33 7.41
N GLU A 289 22.72 0.95 8.36
CA GLU A 289 22.73 1.55 9.70
C GLU A 289 23.07 3.05 9.64
N ALA A 290 24.04 3.45 8.82
CA ALA A 290 24.39 4.86 8.62
C ALA A 290 23.21 5.65 8.04
N ALA A 291 22.47 5.09 7.09
CA ALA A 291 21.29 5.74 6.52
C ALA A 291 20.14 5.80 7.52
N GLU A 292 19.90 4.78 8.34
CA GLU A 292 18.93 4.83 9.44
C GLU A 292 19.26 5.95 10.44
N GLN A 293 20.53 6.07 10.84
CA GLN A 293 20.98 7.15 11.73
C GLN A 293 20.83 8.52 11.07
N ALA A 294 21.13 8.64 9.78
CA ALA A 294 20.94 9.88 9.03
C ALA A 294 19.45 10.27 8.95
N VAL A 295 18.54 9.31 8.74
CA VAL A 295 17.10 9.56 8.76
C VAL A 295 16.64 10.03 10.13
N LYS A 296 17.08 9.38 11.22
CA LYS A 296 16.76 9.83 12.58
C LYS A 296 17.24 11.25 12.84
N GLU A 297 18.44 11.58 12.38
CA GLU A 297 18.99 12.93 12.52
C GLU A 297 18.17 13.95 11.73
N VAL A 298 17.77 13.64 10.50
CA VAL A 298 16.85 14.48 9.71
C VAL A 298 15.54 14.71 10.46
N VAL A 299 14.92 13.64 10.97
CA VAL A 299 13.67 13.74 11.75
C VAL A 299 13.89 14.60 13.00
N ARG A 300 15.00 14.42 13.71
CA ARG A 300 15.36 15.20 14.90
C ARG A 300 15.56 16.68 14.58
N GLN A 301 16.27 17.02 13.50
CA GLN A 301 16.47 18.40 13.07
C GLN A 301 15.15 19.09 12.72
N HIS A 302 14.24 18.38 12.07
CA HIS A 302 12.95 18.93 11.68
C HIS A 302 11.93 18.96 12.80
N LEU A 303 11.99 18.10 13.81
CA LEU A 303 11.05 18.10 14.95
C LEU A 303 11.55 18.87 16.18
N GLY A 304 12.87 19.01 16.32
CA GLY A 304 13.54 19.42 17.55
C GLY A 304 13.67 18.25 18.53
N ASP A 305 14.56 18.40 19.52
CA ASP A 305 14.88 17.34 20.49
C ASP A 305 13.63 16.89 21.27
N ASP A 306 12.74 17.81 21.64
CA ASP A 306 11.50 17.49 22.37
C ASP A 306 10.50 16.68 21.54
N GLY A 307 10.38 16.98 20.25
CA GLY A 307 9.48 16.27 19.33
C GLY A 307 10.02 14.90 18.96
N PHE A 308 11.33 14.80 18.76
CA PHE A 308 12.01 13.53 18.53
C PHE A 308 11.95 12.61 19.76
N ALA A 309 12.19 13.14 20.96
CA ALA A 309 12.05 12.37 22.19
C ALA A 309 10.62 11.87 22.42
N GLN A 310 9.60 12.58 21.95
CA GLN A 310 8.21 12.10 21.98
C GLN A 310 7.98 10.94 21.00
N LEU A 311 8.60 10.97 19.83
CA LEU A 311 8.49 9.93 18.81
C LEU A 311 9.11 8.60 19.29
N GLU A 312 10.27 8.67 19.95
CA GLU A 312 10.94 7.50 20.52
C GLU A 312 10.24 6.93 21.77
N ASP A 313 9.37 7.70 22.42
CA ASP A 313 8.70 7.32 23.66
C ASP A 313 7.57 6.31 23.41
N SER A 314 7.82 5.05 23.78
CA SER A 314 6.85 3.95 23.65
C SER A 314 5.55 4.17 24.44
N ASN A 315 5.61 4.86 25.58
CA ASN A 315 4.41 5.17 26.36
C ASN A 315 3.57 6.23 25.66
N TYR A 316 4.22 7.23 25.06
CA TYR A 316 3.50 8.27 24.32
C TYR A 316 2.76 7.71 23.11
N ARG A 317 3.39 6.79 22.36
CA ARG A 317 2.74 6.06 21.26
C ARG A 317 1.53 5.25 21.74
N SER A 318 1.65 4.55 22.88
CA SER A 318 0.51 3.85 23.50
C SER A 318 -0.65 4.79 23.83
N ILE A 319 -0.36 5.96 24.41
CA ILE A 319 -1.35 7.00 24.73
C ILE A 319 -2.03 7.51 23.45
N CYS A 320 -1.26 7.82 22.41
CA CYS A 320 -1.78 8.33 21.14
C CYS A 320 -2.65 7.30 20.41
N LYS A 321 -2.22 6.04 20.39
CA LYS A 321 -3.00 4.92 19.84
C LYS A 321 -4.34 4.77 20.55
N PHE A 322 -4.34 4.75 21.89
CA PHE A 322 -5.58 4.68 22.67
C PHE A 322 -6.50 5.86 22.38
N ALA A 323 -5.95 7.09 22.36
CA ALA A 323 -6.73 8.27 22.04
C ALA A 323 -7.40 8.17 20.67
N ARG A 324 -6.72 7.61 19.66
CA ARG A 324 -7.28 7.38 18.33
C ARG A 324 -8.40 6.34 18.33
N GLU A 325 -8.17 5.19 18.97
CA GLU A 325 -9.15 4.10 19.06
C GLU A 325 -10.48 4.58 19.67
N HIS A 326 -10.40 5.52 20.61
CA HIS A 326 -11.56 6.09 21.30
C HIS A 326 -12.00 7.47 20.77
N SER A 327 -11.46 7.92 19.62
CA SER A 327 -11.78 9.21 19.00
C SER A 327 -11.63 10.42 19.95
N LEU A 328 -10.65 10.37 20.84
CA LEU A 328 -10.27 11.47 21.73
C LEU A 328 -9.46 12.52 20.98
N ALA A 329 -9.53 13.76 21.45
CA ALA A 329 -8.70 14.84 20.90
C ALA A 329 -7.21 14.56 21.16
N THR A 330 -6.34 14.88 20.18
CA THR A 330 -4.88 14.78 20.32
C THR A 330 -4.35 15.56 21.54
N GLU A 331 -5.03 16.64 21.90
CA GLU A 331 -4.72 17.42 23.09
C GLU A 331 -4.88 16.62 24.40
N THR A 332 -5.81 15.66 24.46
CA THR A 332 -5.97 14.77 25.61
C THR A 332 -4.76 13.85 25.75
N ALA A 333 -4.29 13.28 24.64
CA ALA A 333 -3.08 12.45 24.61
C ALA A 333 -1.83 13.25 25.05
N ARG A 334 -1.70 14.50 24.59
CA ARG A 334 -0.62 15.40 25.00
C ARG A 334 -0.66 15.67 26.51
N LYS A 335 -1.82 16.04 27.06
CA LYS A 335 -1.99 16.28 28.50
C LYS A 335 -1.69 15.04 29.34
N MET A 336 -2.12 13.86 28.89
CA MET A 336 -1.77 12.61 29.57
C MET A 336 -0.26 12.37 29.58
N ASN A 337 0.42 12.69 28.48
CA ASN A 337 1.88 12.60 28.40
C ASN A 337 2.59 13.60 29.31
N ASP A 338 2.07 14.83 29.41
CA ASP A 338 2.62 15.87 30.28
C ASP A 338 2.50 15.48 31.76
N VAL A 339 1.34 14.94 32.17
CA VAL A 339 1.12 14.38 33.51
C VAL A 339 2.13 13.28 33.81
N ARG A 340 2.35 12.36 32.85
CA ARG A 340 3.34 11.28 32.98
C ARG A 340 4.76 11.84 33.15
N LYS A 341 5.20 12.75 32.27
CA LYS A 341 6.54 13.33 32.32
C LYS A 341 6.80 14.06 33.64
N ALA A 342 5.84 14.86 34.09
CA ALA A 342 5.93 15.56 35.37
C ALA A 342 6.05 14.58 36.55
N ALA A 343 5.27 13.50 36.55
CA ALA A 343 5.31 12.48 37.58
C ALA A 343 6.60 11.64 37.57
N SER A 344 7.12 11.30 36.38
CA SER A 344 8.40 10.60 36.23
C SER A 344 9.57 11.44 36.74
N GLU A 345 9.59 12.75 36.46
CA GLU A 345 10.63 13.65 36.97
C GLU A 345 10.57 13.78 38.51
N GLU A 346 9.36 13.87 39.09
CA GLU A 346 9.20 13.88 40.55
C GLU A 346 9.59 12.55 41.20
N ALA A 347 9.19 11.42 40.60
CA ALA A 347 9.57 10.09 41.06
C ALA A 347 11.10 9.89 40.99
N ARG A 348 11.75 10.39 39.94
CA ARG A 348 13.21 10.39 39.80
C ARG A 348 13.88 11.18 40.92
N ARG A 349 13.41 12.40 41.20
CA ARG A 349 13.93 13.23 42.31
C ARG A 349 13.79 12.54 43.67
N LEU A 350 12.62 11.96 43.95
CA LEU A 350 12.38 11.23 45.20
C LEU A 350 13.28 10.00 45.35
N ARG A 351 13.59 9.29 44.25
CA ARG A 351 14.51 8.15 44.25
C ARG A 351 15.96 8.56 44.51
N GLU A 352 16.39 9.64 43.87
CA GLU A 352 17.74 10.20 43.98
C GLU A 352 18.01 10.88 45.33
N ASP A 353 16.95 11.33 46.03
CA ASP A 353 17.07 11.92 47.36
C ASP A 353 17.46 10.89 48.43
N LYS A 354 18.73 10.89 48.79
CA LYS A 354 19.31 10.02 49.82
C LYS A 354 19.02 10.50 51.24
N THR A 355 18.47 11.71 51.42
CA THR A 355 18.17 12.27 52.74
C THR A 355 16.87 11.73 53.33
N LEU A 356 15.98 11.20 52.48
CA LEU A 356 14.72 10.60 52.90
C LEU A 356 14.89 9.14 53.32
N GLU A 357 14.25 8.78 54.44
CA GLU A 357 14.11 7.39 54.87
C GLU A 357 13.37 6.55 53.81
N LYS A 358 13.78 5.29 53.63
CA LYS A 358 13.22 4.41 52.61
C LYS A 358 11.69 4.30 52.69
N ALA A 359 11.13 4.19 53.90
CA ALA A 359 9.69 4.10 54.12
C ALA A 359 8.96 5.38 53.68
N THR A 360 9.49 6.56 54.03
CA THR A 360 8.94 7.86 53.62
C THR A 360 9.02 8.07 52.11
N ARG A 361 10.10 7.57 51.48
CA ARG A 361 10.29 7.62 50.03
C ARG A 361 9.26 6.78 49.29
N GLU A 362 9.00 5.55 49.77
CA GLU A 362 7.98 4.68 49.20
C GLU A 362 6.55 5.24 49.39
N GLU A 363 6.27 5.90 50.51
CA GLU A 363 5.00 6.59 50.75
C GLU A 363 4.78 7.72 49.73
N ARG A 364 5.76 8.60 49.55
CA ARG A 364 5.67 9.72 48.59
C ARG A 364 5.56 9.25 47.14
N LEU A 365 6.24 8.17 46.77
CA LEU A 365 6.10 7.57 45.44
C LEU A 365 4.68 7.02 45.20
N ARG A 366 4.03 6.45 46.24
CA ARG A 366 2.63 6.03 46.18
C ARG A 366 1.68 7.22 46.02
N GLU A 367 1.93 8.33 46.72
CA GLU A 367 1.16 9.58 46.55
C GLU A 367 1.26 10.13 45.12
N VAL A 368 2.46 10.14 44.52
CA VAL A 368 2.67 10.57 43.13
C VAL A 368 1.87 9.70 42.16
N SER A 369 1.92 8.37 42.30
CA SER A 369 1.14 7.46 41.44
C SER A 369 -0.37 7.62 41.64
N ALA A 370 -0.85 7.85 42.87
CA ALA A 370 -2.25 8.13 43.13
C ALA A 370 -2.71 9.44 42.45
N SER A 371 -1.87 10.48 42.49
CA SER A 371 -2.13 11.75 41.80
C SER A 371 -2.19 11.58 40.28
N VAL A 372 -1.30 10.77 39.69
CA VAL A 372 -1.33 10.44 38.25
C VAL A 372 -2.61 9.71 37.89
N SER A 373 -2.96 8.68 38.65
CA SER A 373 -4.19 7.90 38.46
C SER A 373 -5.44 8.80 38.47
N GLN A 374 -5.51 9.75 39.40
CA GLN A 374 -6.61 10.70 39.47
C GLN A 374 -6.64 11.63 38.25
N ALA A 375 -5.51 12.25 37.89
CA ALA A 375 -5.44 13.18 36.76
C ALA A 375 -5.77 12.50 35.42
N VAL A 376 -5.31 11.28 35.20
CA VAL A 376 -5.63 10.50 33.98
C VAL A 376 -7.11 10.09 33.96
N ASN A 377 -7.68 9.72 35.11
CA ASN A 377 -9.11 9.41 35.22
C ASN A 377 -10.00 10.64 34.97
N GLU A 378 -9.57 11.84 35.37
CA GLU A 378 -10.26 13.09 35.06
C GLU A 378 -10.23 13.42 33.56
N LEU A 379 -9.12 13.13 32.87
CA LEU A 379 -8.96 13.36 31.43
C LEU A 379 -9.74 12.36 30.55
N LEU A 380 -9.79 11.09 30.95
CA LEU A 380 -10.43 10.01 30.17
C LEU A 380 -11.89 9.77 30.59
N GLY A 381 -12.24 10.07 31.83
CA GLY A 381 -13.49 9.62 32.44
C GLY A 381 -13.45 8.15 32.87
N LYS A 382 -14.36 7.78 33.79
CA LYS A 382 -14.34 6.49 34.50
C LYS A 382 -14.36 5.26 33.60
N ASN A 383 -15.09 5.29 32.48
CA ASN A 383 -15.24 4.13 31.60
C ASN A 383 -13.96 3.89 30.78
N LEU A 384 -13.44 4.95 30.14
CA LEU A 384 -12.23 4.86 29.33
C LEU A 384 -10.98 4.65 30.19
N TYR A 385 -10.96 5.14 31.43
CA TYR A 385 -9.87 4.87 32.37
C TYR A 385 -9.70 3.37 32.66
N ALA A 386 -10.81 2.65 32.88
CA ALA A 386 -10.76 1.21 33.13
C ALA A 386 -10.24 0.42 31.91
N GLU A 387 -10.61 0.83 30.70
CA GLU A 387 -10.13 0.24 29.45
C GLU A 387 -8.65 0.59 29.19
N PHE A 388 -8.23 1.82 29.49
CA PHE A 388 -6.84 2.26 29.36
C PHE A 388 -5.88 1.42 30.21
N LEU A 389 -6.29 1.06 31.44
CA LEU A 389 -5.51 0.21 32.33
C LEU A 389 -5.40 -1.25 31.84
N GLN A 390 -6.36 -1.74 31.06
CA GLN A 390 -6.31 -3.10 30.52
C GLN A 390 -5.31 -3.23 29.35
N GLN A 391 -4.93 -2.14 28.70
CA GLN A 391 -3.99 -2.13 27.57
C GLN A 391 -2.51 -2.00 27.98
N ASN A 392 -2.09 -2.56 29.12
CA ASN A 392 -0.69 -2.56 29.61
C ASN A 392 -0.08 -1.16 29.92
N ASN A 393 -0.90 -0.14 30.21
CA ASN A 393 -0.44 1.20 30.61
C ASN A 393 -0.12 1.29 32.11
N ASN A 394 0.78 0.43 32.58
CA ASN A 394 1.09 0.24 34.01
C ASN A 394 1.74 1.47 34.66
N TRP A 395 2.27 2.41 33.87
CA TRP A 395 2.85 3.66 34.36
C TRP A 395 1.86 4.52 35.15
N VAL A 396 0.56 4.33 34.95
CA VAL A 396 -0.48 5.07 35.69
C VAL A 396 -0.61 4.62 37.15
N THR A 397 -0.51 3.32 37.40
CA THR A 397 -0.82 2.69 38.69
C THR A 397 0.39 2.14 39.42
N ASN A 398 1.52 2.00 38.71
CA ASN A 398 2.74 1.47 39.28
C ASN A 398 3.83 2.55 39.31
N HIS A 399 4.12 3.01 40.53
CA HIS A 399 5.19 3.96 40.81
C HIS A 399 6.58 3.42 40.45
N ALA A 400 6.77 2.13 40.19
CA ALA A 400 8.03 1.56 39.70
C ALA A 400 8.24 1.75 38.18
N SER A 401 7.17 2.06 37.44
CA SER A 401 7.19 2.33 35.99
C SER A 401 7.14 3.82 35.62
N LEU A 402 7.00 4.71 36.61
CA LEU A 402 7.27 6.14 36.48
C LEU A 402 8.77 6.41 36.59
#